data_AF-A0A3A9SF10-F1
#
_entry.id   AF-A0A3A9SF10-F1
#
_cell.length_a   1.000
_cell.length_b   1.000
_cell.length_c   1.000
_cell.angle_alpha   90.00
_cell.angle_beta   90.00
_cell.angle_gamma   90.00
#
_symmetry.space_group_name_H-M   'P 1'
#
loop_
_entity.id
_entity.type
_entity.pdbx_description
1 polymer ?
#
loop_
_entity_poly.entity_id
_entity_poly.type
_entity_poly.pdbx_seq_one_letter_code
_entity_poly.pdbx_strand_id
1 'polypeptide(L)'
;MTIKKDGTYTFTLIITIIMPVIAIIVLGINFYIFKPKNNHVDTSEIKNYVINNVDYLTEITKQLLEAEDNDEYPSTYENESEIPEGIDADKLFKDLWVHYIYVCTDAKDMEDIVEIKLRNKAGKYNCSIYYSPSGKLLDHGRPKEGNTFEVEEPRYKFRTEKICDNWYYSEEYRW
;
A
#
# COMPACT_ATOMS: atom_id res chain seq x y z
N MET A 1 -52.19 54.36 -15.29
CA MET A 1 -50.74 54.16 -15.11
C MET A 1 -50.55 52.77 -14.53
N THR A 2 -50.38 51.78 -15.40
CA THR A 2 -50.43 50.36 -15.03
C THR A 2 -49.01 49.91 -14.70
N ILE A 3 -48.76 49.63 -13.42
CA ILE A 3 -47.49 49.08 -12.94
C ILE A 3 -47.43 47.63 -13.44
N LYS A 4 -46.65 47.36 -14.50
CA LYS A 4 -46.19 46.00 -14.79
C LYS A 4 -45.17 45.62 -13.71
N LYS A 5 -45.65 44.94 -12.66
CA LYS A 5 -44.84 43.88 -12.04
C LYS A 5 -44.72 42.74 -13.06
N ASP A 6 -43.70 41.91 -12.92
CA ASP A 6 -43.77 40.45 -13.10
C ASP A 6 -42.55 39.83 -13.82
N GLY A 7 -41.89 38.93 -13.10
CA GLY A 7 -41.20 37.77 -13.64
C GLY A 7 -39.75 37.95 -14.06
N THR A 8 -39.43 38.99 -14.83
CA THR A 8 -38.16 39.02 -15.58
C THR A 8 -36.95 39.27 -14.68
N TYR A 9 -37.04 40.20 -13.74
CA TYR A 9 -35.93 40.56 -12.85
C TYR A 9 -35.55 39.44 -11.88
N THR A 10 -36.53 38.70 -11.37
CA THR A 10 -36.30 37.53 -10.52
C THR A 10 -35.67 36.38 -11.30
N PHE A 11 -36.09 36.17 -12.55
CA PHE A 11 -35.52 35.13 -13.41
C PHE A 11 -34.06 35.45 -13.79
N THR A 12 -33.77 36.72 -14.14
CA THR A 12 -32.41 37.16 -14.41
C THR A 12 -31.55 37.05 -13.15
N LEU A 13 -32.00 37.54 -11.99
CA LEU A 13 -31.24 37.44 -10.72
C LEU A 13 -30.91 35.99 -10.34
N ILE A 14 -31.86 35.06 -10.50
CA ILE A 14 -31.67 33.63 -10.26
C ILE A 14 -30.58 33.08 -11.19
N ILE A 15 -30.63 33.39 -12.48
CA ILE A 15 -29.65 32.87 -13.43
C ILE A 15 -28.26 33.48 -13.21
N THR A 16 -28.15 34.80 -13.01
CA THR A 16 -26.83 35.46 -12.91
C THR A 16 -26.12 35.23 -11.59
N ILE A 17 -26.84 34.90 -10.51
CA ILE A 17 -26.24 34.74 -9.17
C ILE A 17 -26.22 33.27 -8.74
N ILE A 18 -27.30 32.52 -8.94
CA ILE A 18 -27.42 31.16 -8.39
C ILE A 18 -26.64 30.16 -9.25
N MET A 19 -26.70 30.27 -10.59
CA MET A 19 -26.00 29.34 -11.49
C MET A 19 -24.46 29.37 -11.31
N PRO A 20 -23.80 30.53 -11.17
CA PRO A 20 -22.36 30.56 -10.88
C PRO A 20 -22.01 29.98 -9.51
N VAL A 21 -22.85 30.22 -8.49
CA VAL A 21 -22.63 29.66 -7.16
C VAL A 21 -22.73 28.14 -7.18
N ILE A 22 -23.75 27.58 -7.86
CA ILE A 22 -23.88 26.14 -8.05
C ILE A 22 -22.68 25.58 -8.82
N ALA A 23 -22.24 26.25 -9.89
CA ALA A 23 -21.08 25.83 -10.66
C ALA A 23 -19.80 25.82 -9.82
N ILE A 24 -19.57 26.82 -8.97
CA ILE A 24 -18.43 26.88 -8.05
C ILE A 24 -18.51 25.77 -7.00
N ILE A 25 -19.70 25.48 -6.46
CA ILE A 25 -19.89 24.39 -5.50
C ILE A 25 -19.59 23.04 -6.16
N VAL A 26 -20.13 22.80 -7.36
CA VAL A 26 -19.88 21.56 -8.11
C VAL A 26 -18.41 21.42 -8.44
N LEU A 27 -17.75 22.47 -8.92
CA LEU A 27 -16.31 22.47 -9.19
C LEU A 27 -15.49 22.25 -7.91
N GLY A 28 -15.90 22.83 -6.78
CA GLY A 28 -15.27 22.64 -5.48
C GLY A 28 -15.40 21.21 -4.96
N ILE A 29 -16.59 20.60 -5.09
CA ILE A 29 -16.82 19.19 -4.75
C ILE A 29 -15.99 18.27 -5.67
N ASN A 30 -16.00 18.53 -6.98
CA ASN A 30 -15.15 17.79 -7.91
C ASN A 30 -13.66 17.97 -7.57
N PHE A 31 -13.20 19.18 -7.26
CA PHE A 31 -11.80 19.40 -6.89
C PHE A 31 -11.44 18.77 -5.54
N TYR A 32 -12.38 18.63 -4.61
CA TYR A 32 -12.18 17.94 -3.33
C TYR A 32 -12.14 16.42 -3.49
N ILE A 33 -13.06 15.86 -4.28
CA ILE A 33 -13.14 14.42 -4.58
C ILE A 33 -12.00 13.98 -5.50
N PHE A 34 -11.68 14.79 -6.52
CA PHE A 34 -10.64 14.54 -7.52
C PHE A 34 -9.34 15.27 -7.23
N LYS A 35 -9.17 15.83 -6.03
CA LYS A 35 -7.84 16.25 -5.59
C LYS A 35 -6.97 15.01 -5.78
N PRO A 36 -5.84 15.09 -6.51
CA PRO A 36 -4.87 14.03 -6.45
C PRO A 36 -4.48 13.98 -4.98
N LYS A 37 -5.05 13.02 -4.23
CA LYS A 37 -4.46 12.58 -2.99
C LYS A 37 -2.99 12.40 -3.38
N ASN A 38 -2.10 13.15 -2.75
CA ASN A 38 -0.68 12.83 -2.78
C ASN A 38 -0.63 11.43 -2.15
N ASN A 39 -0.83 10.41 -2.97
CA ASN A 39 -1.15 9.05 -2.57
C ASN A 39 0.16 8.36 -2.16
N HIS A 40 0.84 8.94 -1.19
CA HIS A 40 1.75 8.18 -0.38
C HIS A 40 0.87 7.22 0.41
N VAL A 41 1.16 5.92 0.34
CA VAL A 41 0.49 4.96 1.22
C VAL A 41 0.87 5.39 2.64
N ASP A 42 -0.11 5.76 3.47
CA ASP A 42 0.18 6.20 4.82
C ASP A 42 0.74 4.99 5.59
N THR A 43 2.02 5.09 5.97
CA THR A 43 2.69 4.05 6.75
C THR A 43 1.90 3.68 8.01
N SER A 44 1.20 4.63 8.61
CA SER A 44 0.35 4.39 9.79
C SER A 44 -0.86 3.53 9.46
N GLU A 45 -1.47 3.73 8.28
CA GLU A 45 -2.60 2.91 7.82
C GLU A 45 -2.15 1.46 7.57
N ILE A 46 -1.00 1.25 6.92
CA ILE A 46 -0.44 -0.10 6.69
C ILE A 46 -0.14 -0.79 8.03
N LYS A 47 0.54 -0.09 8.95
CA LYS A 47 0.88 -0.65 10.26
C LYS A 47 -0.36 -1.02 11.06
N ASN A 48 -1.36 -0.15 11.08
CA ASN A 48 -2.64 -0.43 11.75
C ASN A 48 -3.36 -1.61 11.08
N TYR A 49 -3.31 -1.73 9.76
CA TYR A 49 -3.85 -2.88 9.06
C TYR A 49 -3.18 -4.18 9.52
N VAL A 50 -1.85 -4.22 9.60
CA VAL A 50 -1.12 -5.40 10.09
C VAL A 50 -1.52 -5.75 11.52
N ILE A 51 -1.53 -4.78 12.42
CA ILE A 51 -1.91 -4.99 13.84
C ILE A 51 -3.32 -5.56 13.96
N ASN A 52 -4.28 -5.01 13.21
CA ASN A 52 -5.68 -5.41 13.28
C ASN A 52 -5.98 -6.74 12.59
N ASN A 53 -5.05 -7.27 11.79
CA ASN A 53 -5.23 -8.49 11.01
C ASN A 53 -4.10 -9.51 11.24
N VAL A 54 -3.38 -9.39 12.37
CA VAL A 54 -2.16 -10.17 12.62
C VAL A 54 -2.39 -11.68 12.54
N ASP A 55 -3.49 -12.19 13.11
CA ASP A 55 -3.81 -13.61 13.10
C ASP A 55 -4.04 -14.13 11.67
N TYR A 56 -4.86 -13.40 10.90
CA TYR A 56 -5.15 -13.69 9.50
C TYR A 56 -3.89 -13.66 8.63
N LEU A 57 -3.09 -12.60 8.75
CA LEU A 57 -1.87 -12.45 7.96
C LEU A 57 -0.85 -13.52 8.32
N THR A 58 -0.68 -13.83 9.61
CA THR A 58 0.27 -14.83 10.08
C THR A 58 -0.15 -16.24 9.65
N GLU A 59 -1.45 -16.53 9.62
CA GLU A 59 -1.95 -17.80 9.13
C GLU A 59 -1.62 -18.00 7.65
N ILE A 60 -1.90 -16.99 6.82
CA ILE A 60 -1.57 -17.04 5.39
C ILE A 60 -0.07 -17.16 5.15
N THR A 61 0.76 -16.38 5.87
CA THR A 61 2.22 -16.46 5.67
C THR A 61 2.78 -17.82 6.07
N LYS A 62 2.24 -18.45 7.12
CA LYS A 62 2.62 -19.82 7.48
C LYS A 62 2.20 -20.83 6.42
N GLN A 63 0.97 -20.76 5.94
CA GLN A 63 0.51 -21.66 4.87
C GLN A 63 1.33 -21.49 3.59
N LEU A 64 1.71 -20.26 3.24
CA LEU A 64 2.59 -19.99 2.11
C LEU A 64 3.99 -20.59 2.31
N LEU A 65 4.58 -20.47 3.51
CA LEU A 65 5.86 -21.10 3.83
C LEU A 65 5.78 -22.64 3.81
N GLU A 66 4.66 -23.21 4.27
CA GLU A 66 4.44 -24.66 4.27
C GLU A 66 4.18 -25.22 2.86
N ALA A 67 3.55 -24.42 1.99
CA ALA A 67 3.30 -24.76 0.59
C ALA A 67 4.52 -24.51 -0.30
N GLU A 68 5.53 -23.80 0.20
CA GLU A 68 6.79 -23.60 -0.51
C GLU A 68 7.54 -24.95 -0.58
N ASP A 69 7.39 -25.62 -1.71
CA ASP A 69 8.29 -26.72 -2.05
C ASP A 69 9.70 -26.13 -2.13
N ASN A 70 10.68 -26.76 -1.45
CA ASN A 70 12.08 -26.32 -1.30
C ASN A 70 12.85 -26.33 -2.65
N ASP A 71 12.30 -25.71 -3.67
CA ASP A 71 12.86 -25.56 -4.99
C ASP A 71 14.05 -24.58 -4.93
N GLU A 72 14.89 -24.67 -5.94
CA GLU A 72 16.13 -23.89 -6.03
C GLU A 72 15.92 -22.37 -6.04
N TYR A 73 14.67 -21.92 -6.24
CA TYR A 73 14.27 -20.55 -6.41
C TYR A 73 13.03 -20.20 -5.55
N PRO A 74 13.09 -19.08 -4.81
CA PRO A 74 11.95 -18.53 -4.07
C PRO A 74 10.72 -18.26 -4.96
N SER A 75 9.53 -18.59 -4.47
CA SER A 75 8.28 -18.32 -5.17
C SER A 75 7.88 -16.85 -5.13
N THR A 76 7.25 -16.39 -6.21
CA THR A 76 6.68 -15.04 -6.32
C THR A 76 5.28 -15.13 -6.91
N TYR A 77 4.31 -14.56 -6.21
CA TYR A 77 2.90 -14.55 -6.59
C TYR A 77 2.47 -13.11 -6.89
N GLU A 78 2.27 -12.77 -8.16
CA GLU A 78 1.83 -11.43 -8.60
C GLU A 78 0.32 -11.25 -8.49
N ASN A 79 -0.43 -12.35 -8.52
CA ASN A 79 -1.89 -12.37 -8.53
C ASN A 79 -2.46 -13.38 -7.53
N GLU A 80 -3.67 -13.13 -7.04
CA GLU A 80 -4.40 -14.06 -6.15
C GLU A 80 -4.55 -15.46 -6.77
N SER A 81 -4.76 -15.55 -8.08
CA SER A 81 -4.92 -16.84 -8.79
C SER A 81 -3.65 -17.68 -8.86
N GLU A 82 -2.49 -17.11 -8.51
CA GLU A 82 -1.21 -17.83 -8.48
C GLU A 82 -0.93 -18.44 -7.11
N ILE A 83 -1.68 -18.02 -6.08
CA ILE A 83 -1.55 -18.54 -4.72
C ILE A 83 -1.97 -20.02 -4.70
N PRO A 84 -1.24 -20.89 -3.95
CA PRO A 84 -1.59 -22.29 -3.82
C PRO A 84 -3.05 -22.52 -3.40
N GLU A 85 -3.68 -23.55 -3.98
CA GLU A 85 -5.07 -23.89 -3.68
C GLU A 85 -5.26 -24.15 -2.17
N GLY A 86 -6.30 -23.54 -1.59
CA GLY A 86 -6.65 -23.69 -0.18
C GLY A 86 -6.18 -22.55 0.73
N ILE A 87 -5.33 -21.64 0.23
CA ILE A 87 -4.91 -20.44 0.98
C ILE A 87 -5.83 -19.26 0.61
N ASP A 88 -6.59 -18.76 1.58
CA ASP A 88 -7.52 -17.64 1.40
C ASP A 88 -6.80 -16.28 1.50
N ALA A 89 -6.19 -15.84 0.40
CA ALA A 89 -5.51 -14.55 0.31
C ALA A 89 -6.40 -13.42 -0.27
N ASP A 90 -7.67 -13.68 -0.55
CA ASP A 90 -8.58 -12.73 -1.24
C ASP A 90 -8.65 -11.38 -0.52
N LYS A 91 -8.87 -11.42 0.80
CA LYS A 91 -8.91 -10.23 1.64
C LYS A 91 -7.59 -9.45 1.59
N LEU A 92 -6.44 -10.13 1.48
CA LEU A 92 -5.13 -9.48 1.40
C LEU A 92 -5.00 -8.65 0.12
N PHE A 93 -5.36 -9.22 -1.03
CA PHE A 93 -5.30 -8.54 -2.34
C PHE A 93 -6.39 -7.47 -2.51
N LYS A 94 -7.52 -7.60 -1.81
CA LYS A 94 -8.61 -6.59 -1.79
C LYS A 94 -8.29 -5.40 -0.90
N ASP A 95 -7.80 -5.66 0.31
CA ASP A 95 -7.60 -4.62 1.32
C ASP A 95 -6.28 -3.85 1.09
N LEU A 96 -5.26 -4.55 0.60
CA LEU A 96 -3.96 -3.96 0.27
C LEU A 96 -3.77 -3.92 -1.23
N TRP A 97 -3.12 -2.87 -1.72
CA TRP A 97 -2.75 -2.80 -3.13
C TRP A 97 -1.47 -3.61 -3.39
N VAL A 98 -1.58 -4.93 -3.36
CA VAL A 98 -0.46 -5.85 -3.50
C VAL A 98 0.14 -5.74 -4.92
N HIS A 99 1.46 -5.69 -4.98
CA HIS A 99 2.22 -5.80 -6.22
C HIS A 99 2.58 -7.24 -6.51
N TYR A 100 3.18 -7.91 -5.53
CA TYR A 100 3.44 -9.34 -5.48
C TYR A 100 3.70 -9.78 -4.04
N ILE A 101 3.63 -11.09 -3.79
CA ILE A 101 4.06 -11.75 -2.57
C ILE A 101 5.29 -12.57 -2.91
N TYR A 102 6.39 -12.37 -2.19
CA TYR A 102 7.63 -13.13 -2.33
C TYR A 102 7.76 -14.05 -1.12
N VAL A 103 7.97 -15.34 -1.36
CA VAL A 103 8.11 -16.36 -0.33
C VAL A 103 9.49 -16.98 -0.49
N CYS A 104 10.26 -16.98 0.59
CA CYS A 104 11.58 -17.58 0.64
C CYS A 104 11.62 -18.49 1.86
N THR A 105 11.99 -19.74 1.66
CA THR A 105 12.38 -20.68 2.71
C THR A 105 13.90 -20.87 2.70
N ASP A 106 14.44 -21.69 3.62
CA ASP A 106 15.88 -22.02 3.84
C ASP A 106 16.66 -22.59 2.62
N ALA A 107 16.25 -22.27 1.39
CA ALA A 107 17.05 -22.46 0.20
C ALA A 107 18.30 -21.55 0.25
N LYS A 108 19.48 -22.15 0.40
CA LYS A 108 20.81 -21.49 0.30
C LYS A 108 21.13 -20.50 1.43
N ASP A 109 20.94 -20.90 2.70
CA ASP A 109 21.23 -20.10 3.90
C ASP A 109 20.39 -18.79 3.99
N MET A 110 19.26 -18.75 3.28
CA MET A 110 18.28 -17.67 3.38
C MET A 110 17.32 -17.97 4.52
N GLU A 111 16.75 -16.93 5.12
CA GLU A 111 15.81 -17.12 6.24
C GLU A 111 14.38 -17.22 5.70
N ASP A 112 13.55 -17.99 6.41
CA ASP A 112 12.12 -18.06 6.12
C ASP A 112 11.51 -16.66 6.18
N ILE A 113 11.05 -16.14 5.05
CA ILE A 113 10.50 -14.80 4.94
C ILE A 113 9.36 -14.81 3.93
N VAL A 114 8.26 -14.15 4.30
CA VAL A 114 7.20 -13.78 3.36
C VAL A 114 7.13 -12.26 3.27
N GLU A 115 7.49 -11.70 2.12
CA GLU A 115 7.41 -10.26 1.82
C GLU A 115 6.20 -9.97 0.93
N ILE A 116 5.29 -9.12 1.40
CA ILE A 116 4.17 -8.60 0.63
C ILE A 116 4.57 -7.23 0.11
N LYS A 117 4.93 -7.15 -1.17
CA LYS A 117 5.30 -5.90 -1.84
C LYS A 117 4.05 -5.12 -2.18
N LEU A 118 4.00 -3.85 -1.82
CA LEU A 118 2.85 -2.97 -2.05
C LEU A 118 3.10 -2.08 -3.27
N ARG A 119 2.08 -1.92 -4.12
CA ARG A 119 2.10 -0.95 -5.22
C ARG A 119 2.07 0.44 -4.62
N ASN A 120 3.12 1.23 -4.87
CA ASN A 120 3.09 2.65 -4.53
C ASN A 120 2.25 3.41 -5.57
N LYS A 121 1.28 4.20 -5.12
CA LYS A 121 0.43 5.01 -5.99
C LYS A 121 1.10 6.31 -6.43
N ALA A 122 2.13 6.76 -5.72
CA ALA A 122 3.00 7.87 -6.11
C ALA A 122 4.26 7.93 -5.22
N GLY A 123 5.43 7.59 -5.77
CA GLY A 123 6.69 7.77 -5.06
C GLY A 123 7.88 7.06 -5.71
N LYS A 124 9.08 7.36 -5.19
CA LYS A 124 10.36 6.67 -5.51
C LYS A 124 10.68 5.50 -4.57
N TYR A 125 9.79 5.24 -3.62
CA TYR A 125 9.96 4.23 -2.58
C TYR A 125 9.06 3.03 -2.90
N ASN A 126 9.61 1.83 -2.88
CA ASN A 126 8.84 0.60 -2.87
C ASN A 126 8.62 0.20 -1.42
N CYS A 127 7.36 0.05 -1.02
CA CYS A 127 6.99 -0.30 0.34
C CYS A 127 6.64 -1.79 0.40
N SER A 128 6.94 -2.44 1.53
CA SER A 128 6.46 -3.79 1.82
C SER A 128 6.16 -3.98 3.29
N ILE A 129 5.36 -5.00 3.58
CA ILE A 129 5.29 -5.61 4.89
C ILE A 129 5.86 -7.02 4.77
N TYR A 130 6.55 -7.50 5.79
CA TYR A 130 7.08 -8.86 5.75
C TYR A 130 6.98 -9.54 7.11
N TYR A 131 6.84 -10.86 7.04
CA TYR A 131 6.85 -11.77 8.18
C TYR A 131 8.17 -12.55 8.20
N SER A 132 8.81 -12.58 9.37
CA SER A 132 10.07 -13.30 9.62
C SER A 132 9.90 -14.15 10.88
N PRO A 133 9.69 -15.49 10.77
CA PRO A 133 9.46 -16.37 11.93
C PRO A 133 10.61 -16.33 12.94
N SER A 134 11.85 -16.17 12.47
CA SER A 134 13.04 -16.04 13.32
C SER A 134 13.14 -14.69 14.02
N GLY A 135 12.33 -13.71 13.62
CA GLY A 135 12.36 -12.35 14.12
C GLY A 135 13.55 -11.53 13.61
N LYS A 136 14.35 -12.09 12.68
CA LYS A 136 15.49 -11.40 12.07
C LYS A 136 15.00 -10.34 11.09
N LEU A 137 15.67 -9.18 11.11
CA LEU A 137 15.41 -8.12 10.14
C LEU A 137 15.99 -8.51 8.78
N LEU A 138 15.29 -8.12 7.71
CA LEU A 138 15.89 -8.09 6.38
C LEU A 138 17.07 -7.09 6.39
N ASP A 139 18.28 -7.62 6.31
CA ASP A 139 19.50 -6.81 6.25
C ASP A 139 19.97 -6.74 4.79
N HIS A 140 19.62 -5.65 4.10
CA HIS A 140 20.09 -5.39 2.74
C HIS A 140 21.10 -4.24 2.72
N GLY A 141 22.40 -4.57 2.84
CA GLY A 141 23.50 -3.63 2.61
C GLY A 141 24.33 -3.28 3.83
N ARG A 142 25.08 -2.18 3.76
CA ARG A 142 25.93 -1.72 4.86
C ARG A 142 25.08 -0.87 5.82
N PRO A 143 25.10 -1.15 7.13
CA PRO A 143 24.37 -0.34 8.11
C PRO A 143 24.94 1.09 8.12
N LYS A 144 24.04 2.08 8.22
CA LYS A 144 24.41 3.48 8.42
C LYS A 144 24.03 3.92 9.83
N GLU A 145 22.86 4.52 10.00
CA GLU A 145 22.31 4.96 11.29
C GLU A 145 20.90 4.39 11.49
N GLY A 146 20.61 3.92 12.72
CA GLY A 146 19.33 3.30 13.05
C GLY A 146 19.06 2.04 12.21
N ASN A 147 17.84 1.94 11.67
CA ASN A 147 17.41 0.79 10.86
C ASN A 147 17.57 1.02 9.34
N THR A 148 18.59 1.80 8.95
CA THR A 148 18.83 2.16 7.54
C THR A 148 20.07 1.44 7.02
N PHE A 149 19.91 0.83 5.85
CA PHE A 149 20.99 0.18 5.10
C PHE A 149 21.15 0.84 3.74
N GLU A 150 22.39 1.00 3.29
CA GLU A 150 22.69 1.48 1.95
C GLU A 150 23.53 0.43 1.21
N VAL A 151 23.18 0.22 -0.05
CA VAL A 151 24.01 -0.49 -1.02
C VAL A 151 24.55 0.50 -2.03
N GLU A 152 25.79 0.29 -2.46
CA GLU A 152 26.50 1.20 -3.36
C GLU A 152 26.27 0.86 -4.84
N GLU A 153 25.96 -0.40 -5.19
CA GLU A 153 25.71 -0.83 -6.58
C GLU A 153 24.77 -2.06 -6.64
N PRO A 154 23.58 -1.97 -7.27
CA PRO A 154 22.90 -0.73 -7.64
C PRO A 154 22.65 0.07 -6.36
N ARG A 155 22.88 1.38 -6.38
CA ARG A 155 22.75 2.12 -5.13
C ARG A 155 21.26 2.14 -4.70
N TYR A 156 20.96 1.72 -3.46
CA TYR A 156 19.62 1.81 -2.88
C TYR A 156 19.70 2.10 -1.38
N LYS A 157 18.63 2.69 -0.84
CA LYS A 157 18.45 2.92 0.59
C LYS A 157 17.28 2.07 1.08
N PHE A 158 17.54 1.24 2.08
CA PHE A 158 16.57 0.35 2.69
C PHE A 158 16.30 0.78 4.14
N ARG A 159 15.03 0.85 4.54
CA ARG A 159 14.63 1.13 5.93
C ARG A 159 13.68 0.04 6.39
N THR A 160 13.92 -0.51 7.57
CA THR A 160 13.01 -1.47 8.21
C THR A 160 12.53 -0.97 9.56
N GLU A 161 11.28 -1.28 9.91
CA GLU A 161 10.71 -0.96 11.22
C GLU A 161 9.81 -2.09 11.71
N LYS A 162 9.95 -2.49 12.98
CA LYS A 162 9.08 -3.49 13.59
C LYS A 162 7.67 -2.92 13.79
N ILE A 163 6.65 -3.69 13.41
CA ILE A 163 5.25 -3.36 13.65
C ILE A 163 4.76 -4.06 14.91
N CYS A 164 4.78 -5.40 14.88
CA CYS A 164 4.36 -6.29 15.97
C CYS A 164 5.07 -7.65 15.83
N ASP A 165 4.54 -8.70 16.47
CA ASP A 165 5.12 -10.05 16.52
C ASP A 165 5.63 -10.54 15.17
N ASN A 166 6.96 -10.60 14.99
CA ASN A 166 7.62 -11.06 13.76
C ASN A 166 7.19 -10.33 12.46
N TRP A 167 6.46 -9.22 12.57
CA TRP A 167 5.96 -8.41 11.46
C TRP A 167 6.70 -7.09 11.37
N TYR A 168 7.10 -6.76 10.16
CA TYR A 168 7.95 -5.62 9.86
C TYR A 168 7.41 -4.84 8.67
N TYR A 169 7.64 -3.54 8.68
CA TYR A 169 7.44 -2.64 7.55
C TYR A 169 8.79 -2.31 6.93
N SER A 170 8.87 -2.30 5.60
CA SER A 170 10.08 -1.93 4.88
C SER A 170 9.83 -0.90 3.78
N GLU A 171 10.84 -0.07 3.54
CA GLU A 171 10.90 0.89 2.44
C GLU A 171 12.23 0.75 1.70
N GLU A 172 12.14 0.64 0.39
CA GLU A 172 13.28 0.59 -0.51
C GLU A 172 13.24 1.78 -1.47
N TYR A 173 14.26 2.62 -1.42
CA TYR A 173 14.45 3.73 -2.35
C TYR A 173 15.55 3.37 -3.34
N ARG A 174 15.21 3.31 -4.61
CA ARG A 174 16.17 3.19 -5.71
C ARG A 174 16.37 4.56 -6.35
N TRP A 175 17.62 5.01 -6.49
CA TRP A 175 17.99 6.27 -7.17
C TRP A 175 18.57 6.01 -8.56
#